data_AF-A0A0J7IVG7-F1
#
_entry.id   AF-A0A0J7IVG7-F1
#
_cell.length_a   1.000
_cell.length_b   1.000
_cell.length_c   1.000
_cell.angle_alpha   90.00
_cell.angle_beta   90.00
_cell.angle_gamma   90.00
#
_symmetry.space_group_name_H-M   'P 1'
#
loop_
_entity.id
_entity.type
_entity.pdbx_description
1 polymer ?
#
loop_
_entity_poly.entity_id
_entity_poly.type
_entity_poly.pdbx_seq_one_letter_code
_entity_poly.pdbx_strand_id
1 'polypeptide(L)'
;MTIFFNEPLIDSLLEAEEDLKTIKEVKYHYNSTLKDELSELNRLDAIHSNIKEFYNETADGFQLRWKKGENSFGFIQLAEMKHLLAGAKGNGIYFNEDLPQDADIRFFHPLDFPTPETYVGFIIKPDTIYQSVYYLHGDNELSNLDLDFHGYTEMAYEARVFNYWQRVLLEYMNGNSSEITETFKTEMPQIFPDWTWENFIEKFESLRISKR
;
A
#
# COMPACT_ATOMS: atom_id res chain seq x y z
N MET A 1 0.05 4.14 22.85
CA MET A 1 0.52 4.76 21.60
C MET A 1 0.83 3.60 20.68
N THR A 2 -0.02 3.40 19.67
CA THR A 2 0.18 2.39 18.64
C THR A 2 1.32 2.84 17.75
N ILE A 3 2.35 2.01 17.57
CA ILE A 3 3.41 2.30 16.62
C ILE A 3 2.87 1.92 15.24
N PHE A 4 2.72 2.90 14.35
CA PHE A 4 2.29 2.68 12.97
C PHE A 4 3.47 2.33 12.08
N PHE A 5 3.21 1.59 10.99
CA PHE A 5 4.20 1.10 10.04
C PHE A 5 5.21 2.16 9.54
N ASN A 6 4.81 3.43 9.46
CA ASN A 6 5.63 4.51 8.94
C ASN A 6 6.85 4.84 9.80
N GLU A 7 6.74 4.79 11.13
CA GLU A 7 7.87 5.06 12.03
C GLU A 7 8.99 4.01 11.88
N PRO A 8 8.75 2.70 12.08
CA PRO A 8 9.79 1.69 11.89
C PRO A 8 10.26 1.59 10.43
N LEU A 9 9.40 1.91 9.45
CA LEU A 9 9.81 2.01 8.05
C LEU A 9 10.85 3.12 7.85
N ILE A 10 10.59 4.32 8.37
CA ILE A 10 11.53 5.45 8.27
C ILE A 10 12.83 5.10 8.99
N ASP A 11 12.76 4.57 10.21
CA ASP A 11 13.94 4.22 10.99
C ASP A 11 14.81 3.20 10.25
N SER A 12 14.21 2.13 9.70
CA SER A 12 14.94 1.12 8.93
C SER A 12 15.55 1.69 7.64
N LEU A 13 14.88 2.65 6.99
CA LEU A 13 15.43 3.31 5.80
C LEU A 13 16.56 4.28 6.15
N LEU A 14 16.46 5.01 7.27
CA LEU A 14 17.54 5.86 7.75
C LEU A 14 18.76 5.03 8.15
N GLU A 15 18.59 3.87 8.79
CA GLU A 15 19.68 2.93 9.06
C GLU A 15 20.36 2.49 7.74
N ALA A 16 19.57 2.13 6.72
CA ALA A 16 20.09 1.76 5.41
C ALA A 16 20.86 2.89 4.71
N GLU A 17 20.46 4.15 4.90
CA GLU A 17 21.12 5.34 4.34
C GLU A 17 22.35 5.78 5.14
N GLU A 18 22.23 5.83 6.46
CA GLU A 18 23.21 6.45 7.37
C GLU A 18 24.29 5.48 7.82
N ASP A 19 23.93 4.22 8.09
CA ASP A 19 24.83 3.24 8.67
C ASP A 19 25.30 2.22 7.64
N LEU A 20 24.37 1.59 6.92
CA LEU A 20 24.69 0.53 5.95
C LEU A 20 25.19 1.07 4.61
N LYS A 21 24.84 2.33 4.28
CA LYS A 21 25.16 2.98 2.99
C LYS A 21 24.68 2.19 1.77
N THR A 22 23.59 1.44 1.91
CA THR A 22 23.01 0.62 0.84
C THR A 22 22.00 1.38 -0.03
N ILE A 23 21.44 2.48 0.50
CA ILE A 23 20.62 3.44 -0.24
C ILE A 23 21.24 4.85 -0.18
N LYS A 24 20.79 5.76 -1.07
CA LYS A 24 21.41 7.08 -1.29
C LYS A 24 20.59 8.27 -0.81
N GLU A 25 19.28 8.11 -0.73
CA GLU A 25 18.36 9.19 -0.40
C GLU A 25 17.09 8.59 0.20
N VAL A 26 16.66 9.13 1.34
CA VAL A 26 15.32 8.95 1.90
C VAL A 26 14.63 10.32 1.98
N LYS A 27 13.36 10.37 1.56
CA LYS A 27 12.50 11.54 1.70
C LYS A 27 11.12 11.11 2.13
N TYR A 28 10.57 11.79 3.12
CA TYR A 28 9.21 11.55 3.58
C TYR A 28 8.53 12.85 3.94
N HIS A 29 7.20 12.82 3.93
CA HIS A 29 6.33 13.94 4.25
C HIS A 29 5.06 13.45 4.91
N TYR A 30 4.62 14.19 5.93
CA TYR A 30 3.36 13.99 6.62
C TYR A 30 2.48 15.20 6.42
N ASN A 31 1.22 14.96 6.05
CA ASN A 31 0.20 15.97 6.17
C ASN A 31 -0.26 16.06 7.63
N SER A 32 -0.81 17.22 8.00
CA SER A 32 -1.40 17.38 9.34
C SER A 32 -2.51 16.38 9.58
N THR A 33 -2.58 15.80 10.77
CA THR A 33 -3.63 14.86 11.18
C THR A 33 -5.02 15.41 10.94
N LEU A 34 -5.95 14.53 10.56
CA LEU A 34 -7.37 14.83 10.53
C LEU A 34 -7.87 14.97 11.97
N LYS A 35 -8.47 16.11 12.34
CA LYS A 35 -9.06 16.30 13.68
C LYS A 35 -10.58 16.27 13.67
N ASP A 36 -11.15 15.80 12.56
CA ASP A 36 -12.58 15.82 12.29
C ASP A 36 -13.19 14.42 12.43
N GLU A 37 -14.36 14.35 13.07
CA GLU A 37 -15.13 13.11 13.10
C GLU A 37 -15.93 12.93 11.81
N LEU A 38 -15.43 12.08 10.91
CA LEU A 38 -16.12 11.68 9.69
C LEU A 38 -16.83 10.34 9.89
N SER A 39 -18.12 10.28 9.56
CA SER A 39 -18.93 9.06 9.71
C SER A 39 -18.43 7.92 8.81
N GLU A 40 -17.92 8.29 7.65
CA GLU A 40 -17.33 7.44 6.62
C GLU A 40 -16.05 6.80 7.13
N LEU A 41 -15.23 7.53 7.89
CA LEU A 41 -14.02 7.00 8.50
C LEU A 41 -14.34 5.95 9.57
N ASN A 42 -15.40 6.16 10.37
CA ASN A 42 -15.87 5.15 11.31
C ASN A 42 -16.37 3.88 10.61
N ARG A 43 -17.08 4.02 9.47
CA ARG A 43 -17.52 2.88 8.67
C ARG A 43 -16.35 2.11 8.09
N LEU A 44 -15.33 2.83 7.61
CA LEU A 44 -14.14 2.23 7.03
C LEU A 44 -13.33 1.48 8.09
N ASP A 45 -13.15 2.08 9.26
CA ASP A 45 -12.39 1.49 10.38
C ASP A 45 -13.03 0.23 10.98
N ALA A 46 -14.36 0.14 10.92
CA ALA A 46 -15.09 -1.08 11.31
C ALA A 46 -14.73 -2.31 10.45
N ILE A 47 -14.20 -2.09 9.24
CA ILE A 47 -13.82 -3.14 8.29
C ILE A 47 -12.30 -3.23 8.12
N HIS A 48 -11.63 -2.08 8.12
CA HIS A 48 -10.20 -1.90 7.94
C HIS A 48 -9.60 -1.30 9.20
N SER A 49 -9.35 -2.14 10.20
CA SER A 49 -8.88 -1.74 11.52
C SER A 49 -7.65 -0.82 11.45
N ASN A 50 -7.62 0.18 12.34
CA ASN A 50 -6.55 1.15 12.55
C ASN A 50 -6.45 2.24 11.47
N ILE A 51 -7.33 2.24 10.46
CA ILE A 51 -7.35 3.34 9.48
C ILE A 51 -7.78 4.64 10.13
N LYS A 52 -8.77 4.62 11.04
CA LYS A 52 -9.20 5.84 11.74
C LYS A 52 -8.09 6.40 12.60
N GLU A 53 -7.42 5.55 13.36
CA GLU A 53 -6.30 5.95 14.22
C GLU A 53 -5.15 6.51 13.38
N PHE A 54 -4.81 5.90 12.23
CA PHE A 54 -3.81 6.45 11.31
C PHE A 54 -4.16 7.89 10.87
N TYR A 55 -5.37 8.12 10.36
CA TYR A 55 -5.75 9.46 9.88
C TYR A 55 -5.86 10.50 11.00
N ASN A 56 -6.32 10.08 12.18
CA ASN A 56 -6.56 10.98 13.30
C ASN A 56 -5.30 11.30 14.13
N GLU A 57 -4.39 10.34 14.25
CA GLU A 57 -3.26 10.42 15.18
C GLU A 57 -1.91 10.47 14.47
N THR A 58 -1.81 9.91 13.25
CA THR A 58 -0.56 9.85 12.49
C THR A 58 -0.50 10.92 11.42
N ALA A 59 -1.33 10.84 10.37
CA ALA A 59 -1.35 11.84 9.30
C ALA A 59 -2.57 11.74 8.36
N ASP A 60 -3.07 12.89 7.89
CA ASP A 60 -4.05 12.95 6.80
C ASP A 60 -3.38 12.83 5.43
N GLY A 61 -2.78 11.68 5.18
CA GLY A 61 -1.93 11.44 4.01
C GLY A 61 -0.44 11.47 4.35
N PHE A 62 0.30 10.59 3.68
CA PHE A 62 1.69 10.31 3.99
C PHE A 62 2.41 9.98 2.69
N GLN A 63 3.62 10.50 2.51
CA GLN A 63 4.45 10.17 1.38
C GLN A 63 5.83 9.74 1.88
N LEU A 64 6.36 8.68 1.29
CA LEU A 64 7.74 8.26 1.50
C LEU A 64 8.31 7.75 0.19
N ARG A 65 9.58 8.12 -0.05
CA ARG A 65 10.37 7.62 -1.17
C ARG A 65 11.80 7.37 -0.73
N TRP A 66 12.42 6.36 -1.31
CA TRP A 66 13.86 6.15 -1.19
C TRP A 66 14.44 5.65 -2.50
N LYS A 67 15.75 5.81 -2.70
CA LYS A 67 16.45 5.25 -3.87
C LYS A 67 17.87 4.78 -3.54
N LYS A 68 18.28 3.68 -4.16
CA LYS A 68 19.68 3.22 -4.28
C LYS A 68 20.29 3.64 -5.62
N GLY A 69 19.49 3.60 -6.69
CA GLY A 69 19.89 3.94 -8.05
C GLY A 69 18.68 4.34 -8.91
N GLU A 70 18.83 4.34 -10.23
CA GLU A 70 17.71 4.65 -11.15
C GLU A 70 16.64 3.56 -11.14
N ASN A 71 17.03 2.29 -10.97
CA ASN A 71 16.14 1.13 -11.08
C ASN A 71 15.77 0.48 -9.73
N SER A 72 16.41 0.90 -8.63
CA SER A 72 16.18 0.36 -7.28
C SER A 72 15.73 1.49 -6.37
N PHE A 73 14.41 1.54 -6.14
CA PHE A 73 13.74 2.56 -5.35
C PHE A 73 12.48 1.99 -4.70
N GLY A 74 11.95 2.71 -3.71
CA GLY A 74 10.66 2.43 -3.11
C GLY A 74 9.83 3.69 -2.96
N PHE A 75 8.51 3.52 -3.01
CA PHE A 75 7.56 4.62 -2.98
C PHE A 75 6.24 4.19 -2.36
N ILE A 76 5.70 5.05 -1.50
CA ILE A 76 4.34 4.99 -1.00
C ILE A 76 3.79 6.42 -0.92
N GLN A 77 2.54 6.59 -1.28
CA GLN A 77 1.82 7.84 -1.15
C GLN A 77 0.39 7.55 -0.72
N LEU A 78 0.14 7.58 0.59
CA LEU A 78 -1.19 7.47 1.15
C LEU A 78 -1.97 8.77 0.91
N ALA A 79 -3.17 8.62 0.36
CA ALA A 79 -4.10 9.70 0.06
C ALA A 79 -4.56 10.43 1.32
N GLU A 80 -4.81 11.73 1.22
CA GLU A 80 -5.65 12.42 2.19
C GLU A 80 -7.05 11.81 2.22
N MET A 81 -7.73 11.88 3.35
CA MET A 81 -9.08 11.37 3.55
C MET A 81 -10.06 11.95 2.53
N LYS A 82 -9.96 13.25 2.23
CA LYS A 82 -10.80 13.90 1.22
C LYS A 82 -10.66 13.25 -0.17
N HIS A 83 -9.45 12.81 -0.51
CA HIS A 83 -9.14 12.17 -1.78
C HIS A 83 -9.57 10.71 -1.78
N LEU A 84 -9.32 9.98 -0.69
CA LEU A 84 -9.84 8.63 -0.48
C LEU A 84 -11.37 8.58 -0.65
N LEU A 85 -12.10 9.48 0.00
CA LEU A 85 -13.57 9.52 -0.03
C LEU A 85 -14.14 9.99 -1.37
N ALA A 86 -13.39 10.78 -2.14
CA ALA A 86 -13.83 11.24 -3.45
C ALA A 86 -13.89 10.12 -4.52
N GLY A 87 -13.29 8.95 -4.23
CA GLY A 87 -13.30 7.79 -5.11
C GLY A 87 -12.48 8.00 -6.40
N ALA A 88 -12.47 7.00 -7.28
CA ALA A 88 -11.70 7.01 -8.53
C ALA A 88 -11.93 8.29 -9.36
N LYS A 89 -13.19 8.67 -9.58
CA LYS A 89 -13.54 9.87 -10.37
C LYS A 89 -13.00 11.16 -9.75
N GLY A 90 -13.09 11.29 -8.43
CA GLY A 90 -12.57 12.47 -7.71
C GLY A 90 -11.05 12.59 -7.76
N ASN A 91 -10.36 11.50 -8.09
CA ASN A 91 -8.91 11.45 -8.27
C ASN A 91 -8.49 11.43 -9.75
N GLY A 92 -9.42 11.67 -10.69
CA GLY A 92 -9.12 11.68 -12.12
C GLY A 92 -8.80 10.31 -12.71
N ILE A 93 -9.20 9.22 -12.02
CA ILE A 93 -9.10 7.86 -12.53
C ILE A 93 -10.38 7.57 -13.33
N TYR A 94 -10.23 7.33 -14.63
CA TYR A 94 -11.34 7.10 -15.55
C TYR A 94 -11.30 5.66 -16.07
N PHE A 95 -12.45 5.00 -15.99
CA PHE A 95 -12.64 3.63 -16.47
C PHE A 95 -13.38 3.63 -17.80
N ASN A 96 -13.27 2.51 -18.54
CA ASN A 96 -14.01 2.32 -19.78
C ASN A 96 -15.52 2.51 -19.56
N GLU A 97 -16.16 3.31 -20.41
CA GLU A 97 -17.60 3.60 -20.36
C GLU A 97 -18.45 2.33 -20.54
N ASP A 98 -17.93 1.33 -21.27
CA ASP A 98 -18.60 0.05 -21.53
C ASP A 98 -18.65 -0.90 -20.32
N LEU A 99 -17.94 -0.60 -19.23
CA LEU A 99 -17.99 -1.44 -18.03
C LEU A 99 -19.41 -1.45 -17.43
N PRO A 100 -19.90 -2.59 -16.92
CA PRO A 100 -21.17 -2.64 -16.19
C PRO A 100 -21.24 -1.58 -15.08
N GLN A 101 -22.41 -0.99 -14.85
CA GLN A 101 -22.58 0.07 -13.83
C GLN A 101 -22.32 -0.44 -12.40
N ASP A 102 -22.50 -1.73 -12.18
CA ASP A 102 -22.29 -2.44 -10.92
C ASP A 102 -20.88 -3.07 -10.81
N ALA A 103 -20.01 -2.87 -11.81
CA ALA A 103 -18.64 -3.37 -11.76
C ALA A 103 -17.88 -2.79 -10.56
N ASP A 104 -17.25 -3.65 -9.77
CA ASP A 104 -16.56 -3.28 -8.52
C ASP A 104 -15.59 -2.11 -8.69
N ILE A 105 -14.86 -2.10 -9.80
CA ILE A 105 -13.90 -1.04 -10.13
C ILE A 105 -14.50 0.37 -10.16
N ARG A 106 -15.79 0.52 -10.48
CA ARG A 106 -16.49 1.82 -10.44
C ARG A 106 -16.65 2.37 -9.02
N PHE A 107 -16.54 1.50 -8.02
CA PHE A 107 -16.59 1.81 -6.59
C PHE A 107 -15.19 1.77 -5.95
N PHE A 108 -14.13 1.94 -6.75
CA PHE A 108 -12.76 1.99 -6.26
C PHE A 108 -12.45 3.34 -5.61
N HIS A 109 -11.87 3.29 -4.42
CA HIS A 109 -11.43 4.44 -3.63
C HIS A 109 -9.92 4.34 -3.40
N PRO A 110 -9.10 5.14 -4.11
CA PRO A 110 -7.65 5.03 -4.05
C PRO A 110 -7.14 5.46 -2.67
N LEU A 111 -6.37 4.57 -2.05
CA LEU A 111 -5.65 4.77 -0.80
C LEU A 111 -4.19 5.12 -1.04
N ASP A 112 -3.51 4.41 -1.93
CA ASP A 112 -2.07 4.55 -2.19
C ASP A 112 -1.79 4.71 -3.69
N PHE A 113 -0.76 5.47 -4.01
CA PHE A 113 -0.29 5.77 -5.37
C PHE A 113 1.17 5.30 -5.55
N PRO A 114 1.44 3.99 -5.57
CA PRO A 114 2.82 3.46 -5.61
C PRO A 114 3.58 3.78 -6.90
N THR A 115 2.87 4.02 -8.01
CA THR A 115 3.46 4.53 -9.27
C THR A 115 2.48 5.48 -9.96
N PRO A 116 2.91 6.24 -11.01
CA PRO A 116 1.99 7.07 -11.78
C PRO A 116 0.85 6.31 -12.48
N GLU A 117 0.99 5.00 -12.65
CA GLU A 117 0.09 4.16 -13.45
C GLU A 117 -0.67 3.13 -12.60
N THR A 118 -0.37 3.03 -11.29
CA THR A 118 -0.93 2.00 -10.43
C THR A 118 -1.41 2.55 -9.10
N TYR A 119 -2.48 1.96 -8.59
CA TYR A 119 -3.17 2.43 -7.40
C TYR A 119 -3.47 1.25 -6.48
N VAL A 120 -3.45 1.47 -5.17
CA VAL A 120 -4.06 0.54 -4.21
C VAL A 120 -5.21 1.24 -3.51
N GLY A 121 -6.29 0.54 -3.25
CA GLY A 121 -7.47 1.16 -2.66
C GLY A 121 -8.52 0.16 -2.19
N PHE A 122 -9.64 0.70 -1.76
CA PHE A 122 -10.78 -0.07 -1.27
C PHE A 122 -11.88 -0.13 -2.32
N ILE A 123 -12.75 -1.12 -2.19
CA ILE A 123 -14.05 -1.14 -2.88
C ILE A 123 -15.11 -0.74 -1.88
N ILE A 124 -15.65 0.48 -2.05
CA ILE A 124 -16.65 1.08 -1.17
C ILE A 124 -17.95 1.26 -1.95
N LYS A 125 -18.88 0.33 -1.75
CA LYS A 125 -20.24 0.39 -2.31
C LYS A 125 -21.17 1.12 -1.34
N PRO A 126 -22.36 1.57 -1.78
CA PRO A 126 -23.32 2.23 -0.90
C PRO A 126 -23.68 1.41 0.35
N ASP A 127 -23.85 0.10 0.19
CA ASP A 127 -24.33 -0.84 1.19
C ASP A 127 -23.24 -1.73 1.79
N THR A 128 -22.06 -1.82 1.18
CA THR A 128 -20.98 -2.71 1.63
C THR A 128 -19.59 -2.12 1.39
N ILE A 129 -18.64 -2.48 2.25
CA ILE A 129 -17.21 -2.21 2.09
C ILE A 129 -16.53 -3.57 2.05
N TYR A 130 -15.73 -3.80 1.00
CA TYR A 130 -15.00 -5.06 0.90
C TYR A 130 -13.84 -5.05 1.88
N GLN A 131 -13.61 -6.18 2.56
CA GLN A 131 -12.56 -6.30 3.59
C GLN A 131 -11.13 -6.18 3.03
N SER A 132 -10.94 -6.53 1.75
CA SER A 132 -9.63 -6.53 1.14
C SER A 132 -9.28 -5.19 0.48
N VAL A 133 -7.99 -4.87 0.44
CA VAL A 133 -7.43 -3.86 -0.45
C VAL A 133 -7.18 -4.45 -1.85
N TYR A 134 -7.33 -3.61 -2.85
CA TYR A 134 -7.22 -3.99 -4.25
C TYR A 134 -6.15 -3.17 -4.95
N TYR A 135 -5.38 -3.84 -5.79
CA TYR A 135 -4.39 -3.25 -6.68
C TYR A 135 -5.01 -3.03 -8.07
N LEU A 136 -5.10 -1.78 -8.47
CA LEU A 136 -5.54 -1.35 -9.79
C LEU A 136 -4.32 -1.08 -10.66
N HIS A 137 -4.20 -1.81 -11.77
CA HIS A 137 -3.06 -1.74 -12.69
C HIS A 137 -3.46 -2.06 -14.13
N GLY A 138 -2.55 -1.83 -15.07
CA GLY A 138 -2.78 -2.09 -16.49
C GLY A 138 -4.01 -1.34 -17.03
N ASP A 139 -4.70 -1.95 -18.00
CA ASP A 139 -5.91 -1.38 -18.62
C ASP A 139 -7.16 -1.66 -17.76
N ASN A 140 -7.17 -1.15 -16.53
CA ASN A 140 -8.26 -1.30 -15.55
C ASN A 140 -8.39 -2.71 -14.95
N GLU A 141 -7.28 -3.40 -14.73
CA GLU A 141 -7.26 -4.67 -14.01
C GLU A 141 -7.31 -4.44 -12.50
N LEU A 142 -8.34 -4.98 -11.85
CA LEU A 142 -8.52 -4.89 -10.40
C LEU A 142 -8.17 -6.22 -9.77
N SER A 143 -7.05 -6.28 -9.05
CA SER A 143 -6.53 -7.49 -8.42
C SER A 143 -6.68 -7.44 -6.91
N ASN A 144 -7.25 -8.48 -6.32
CA ASN A 144 -7.41 -8.61 -4.87
C ASN A 144 -6.05 -8.96 -4.22
N LEU A 145 -5.57 -8.14 -3.27
CA LEU A 145 -4.32 -8.41 -2.54
C LEU A 145 -4.49 -9.35 -1.33
N ASP A 146 -5.73 -9.68 -0.99
CA ASP A 146 -6.12 -10.54 0.14
C ASP A 146 -5.64 -10.00 1.51
N LEU A 147 -5.57 -8.68 1.66
CA LEU A 147 -5.10 -7.97 2.86
C LEU A 147 -6.10 -6.90 3.26
N ASP A 148 -6.31 -6.68 4.56
CA ASP A 148 -6.99 -5.48 5.07
C ASP A 148 -6.02 -4.29 5.14
N PHE A 149 -6.44 -3.13 5.66
CA PHE A 149 -5.56 -1.96 5.77
C PHE A 149 -4.33 -2.25 6.63
N HIS A 150 -4.54 -2.87 7.79
CA HIS A 150 -3.45 -3.28 8.68
C HIS A 150 -2.46 -4.21 7.95
N GLY A 151 -2.96 -5.26 7.31
CA GLY A 151 -2.14 -6.20 6.55
C GLY A 151 -1.39 -5.51 5.40
N TYR A 152 -2.03 -4.58 4.70
CA TYR A 152 -1.38 -3.80 3.65
C TYR A 152 -0.22 -2.96 4.20
N THR A 153 -0.44 -2.25 5.30
CA THR A 153 0.60 -1.40 5.91
C THR A 153 1.76 -2.20 6.51
N GLU A 154 1.48 -3.36 7.08
CA GLU A 154 2.52 -4.28 7.56
C GLU A 154 3.37 -4.81 6.39
N MET A 155 2.73 -5.19 5.28
CA MET A 155 3.46 -5.63 4.09
C MET A 155 4.21 -4.49 3.39
N ALA A 156 3.70 -3.25 3.46
CA ALA A 156 4.42 -2.07 3.00
C ALA A 156 5.72 -1.87 3.80
N TYR A 157 5.69 -2.10 5.12
CA TYR A 157 6.89 -2.11 5.96
C TYR A 157 7.83 -3.26 5.57
N GLU A 158 7.35 -4.50 5.49
CA GLU A 158 8.21 -5.65 5.15
C GLU A 158 8.83 -5.55 3.75
N ALA A 159 8.11 -4.97 2.79
CA ALA A 159 8.62 -4.70 1.47
C ALA A 159 9.55 -3.48 1.42
N ARG A 160 9.68 -2.74 2.52
CA ARG A 160 10.30 -1.41 2.57
C ARG A 160 9.78 -0.51 1.45
N VAL A 161 8.50 -0.66 1.11
CA VAL A 161 7.82 -0.02 -0.02
C VAL A 161 8.56 -0.12 -1.36
N PHE A 162 9.36 -1.17 -1.57
CA PHE A 162 10.12 -1.39 -2.79
C PHE A 162 9.19 -1.42 -4.01
N ASN A 163 9.61 -0.81 -5.10
CA ASN A 163 8.79 -0.64 -6.29
C ASN A 163 8.13 -1.96 -6.74
N TYR A 164 6.81 -1.92 -6.97
CA TYR A 164 5.97 -3.06 -7.38
C TYR A 164 5.86 -4.24 -6.39
N TRP A 165 6.14 -4.05 -5.10
CA TRP A 165 5.97 -5.13 -4.11
C TRP A 165 4.55 -5.73 -4.09
N GLN A 166 3.52 -4.95 -4.44
CA GLN A 166 2.14 -5.45 -4.56
C GLN A 166 2.02 -6.52 -5.66
N ARG A 167 2.71 -6.33 -6.80
CA ARG A 167 2.75 -7.34 -7.87
C ARG A 167 3.47 -8.60 -7.44
N VAL A 168 4.51 -8.49 -6.62
CA VAL A 168 5.22 -9.64 -6.06
C VAL A 168 4.27 -10.53 -5.25
N LEU A 169 3.38 -9.92 -4.45
CA LEU A 169 2.35 -10.66 -3.71
C LEU A 169 1.34 -11.35 -4.65
N LEU A 170 0.86 -10.65 -5.67
CA LEU A 170 -0.07 -11.21 -6.66
C LEU A 170 0.56 -12.38 -7.43
N GLU A 171 1.81 -12.25 -7.85
CA GLU A 171 2.54 -13.31 -8.56
C GLU A 171 2.74 -14.53 -7.66
N TYR A 172 3.14 -14.32 -6.41
CA TYR A 172 3.25 -15.38 -5.41
C TYR A 172 1.92 -16.14 -5.23
N MET A 173 0.80 -15.43 -5.03
CA MET A 173 -0.52 -16.05 -4.88
C MET A 173 -0.95 -16.86 -6.11
N ASN A 174 -0.56 -16.40 -7.30
CA ASN A 174 -0.89 -17.07 -8.56
C ASN A 174 0.09 -18.20 -8.93
N GLY A 175 1.13 -18.45 -8.13
CA GLY A 175 2.16 -19.44 -8.43
C GLY A 175 3.06 -19.06 -9.62
N ASN A 176 3.15 -17.75 -9.90
CA ASN A 176 3.94 -17.19 -11.00
C ASN A 176 5.22 -16.54 -10.47
N SER A 177 6.20 -16.32 -11.35
CA SER A 177 7.32 -15.43 -11.09
C SER A 177 7.64 -14.63 -12.35
N SER A 178 7.91 -13.33 -12.18
CA SER A 178 8.37 -12.44 -13.25
C SER A 178 9.73 -11.80 -12.91
N GLU A 179 10.26 -11.03 -13.85
CA GLU A 179 11.47 -10.21 -13.63
C GLU A 179 11.31 -9.25 -12.43
N ILE A 180 10.07 -8.81 -12.13
CA ILE A 180 9.79 -7.97 -10.96
C ILE A 180 10.05 -8.75 -9.67
N THR A 181 9.51 -9.96 -9.55
CA THR A 181 9.71 -10.82 -8.39
C THR A 181 11.17 -11.23 -8.22
N GLU A 182 11.86 -11.58 -9.30
CA GLU A 182 13.28 -11.94 -9.24
C GLU A 182 14.17 -10.75 -8.86
N THR A 183 13.86 -9.55 -9.37
CA THR A 183 14.53 -8.31 -8.97
C THR A 183 14.32 -8.00 -7.49
N PHE A 184 13.07 -8.09 -7.02
CA PHE A 184 12.73 -7.87 -5.61
C PHE A 184 13.51 -8.84 -4.70
N LYS A 185 13.49 -10.15 -5.01
CA LYS A 185 14.23 -11.18 -4.25
C LYS A 185 15.75 -10.97 -4.25
N THR A 186 16.29 -10.44 -5.34
CA THR A 186 17.74 -10.25 -5.51
C THR A 186 18.22 -8.97 -4.83
N GLU A 187 17.47 -7.87 -4.96
CA GLU A 187 17.86 -6.54 -4.47
C GLU A 187 17.58 -6.37 -2.98
N MET A 188 16.42 -6.80 -2.48
CA MET A 188 16.03 -6.61 -1.08
C MET A 188 17.10 -7.05 -0.06
N PRO A 189 17.67 -8.28 -0.12
CA PRO A 189 18.67 -8.71 0.86
C PRO A 189 20.03 -8.01 0.70
N GLN A 190 20.31 -7.39 -0.45
CA GLN A 190 21.51 -6.56 -0.63
C GLN A 190 21.35 -5.17 0.00
N ILE A 191 20.10 -4.70 0.09
CA ILE A 191 19.77 -3.38 0.62
C ILE A 191 19.52 -3.45 2.13
N PHE A 192 18.78 -4.47 2.55
CA PHE A 192 18.32 -4.72 3.90
C PHE A 192 18.78 -6.12 4.33
N PRO A 193 19.96 -6.26 4.97
CA PRO A 193 20.56 -7.57 5.27
C PRO A 193 19.76 -8.44 6.25
N ASP A 194 18.86 -7.84 7.02
CA ASP A 194 17.90 -8.50 7.92
C ASP A 194 16.70 -9.09 7.18
N TRP A 195 16.46 -8.66 5.95
CA TRP A 195 15.33 -9.10 5.15
C TRP A 195 15.57 -10.46 4.49
N THR A 196 14.55 -11.33 4.50
CA THR A 196 14.56 -12.62 3.76
C THR A 196 13.23 -12.84 3.04
N TRP A 197 13.28 -13.59 1.93
CA TRP A 197 12.08 -13.96 1.18
C TRP A 197 11.14 -14.82 2.01
N GLU A 198 11.69 -15.74 2.81
CA GLU A 198 10.94 -16.65 3.65
C GLU A 198 10.14 -15.88 4.71
N ASN A 199 10.76 -14.94 5.41
CA ASN A 199 10.06 -14.11 6.41
C ASN A 199 9.00 -13.23 5.76
N PHE A 200 9.30 -12.64 4.59
CA PHE A 200 8.36 -11.81 3.84
C PHE A 200 7.08 -12.59 3.50
N ILE A 201 7.25 -13.81 2.97
CA ILE A 201 6.12 -14.68 2.63
C ILE A 201 5.40 -15.23 3.86
N GLU A 202 6.12 -15.61 4.92
CA GLU A 202 5.50 -16.05 6.18
C GLU A 202 4.62 -14.95 6.78
N LYS A 203 5.13 -13.71 6.82
CA LYS A 203 4.35 -12.54 7.27
C LYS A 203 3.13 -12.33 6.39
N PHE A 204 3.29 -12.33 5.06
CA PHE A 204 2.16 -12.19 4.14
C PHE A 204 1.08 -13.26 4.41
N GLU A 205 1.47 -14.52 4.47
CA GLU A 205 0.54 -15.64 4.67
C GLU A 205 -0.18 -15.59 6.03
N SER A 206 0.47 -15.04 7.06
CA SER A 206 -0.15 -14.79 8.36
C SER A 206 -1.19 -13.65 8.35
N LEU A 207 -1.05 -12.72 7.40
CA LEU A 207 -1.90 -11.53 7.30
C LEU A 207 -3.09 -11.71 6.36
N ARG A 208 -3.09 -12.75 5.51
CA ARG A 208 -4.14 -12.94 4.50
C ARG A 208 -5.53 -13.10 5.10
N ILE A 209 -6.49 -12.36 4.56
CA ILE A 209 -7.90 -12.43 4.99
C ILE A 209 -8.46 -13.83 4.78
N SER A 210 -8.19 -14.45 3.63
CA SER A 210 -8.69 -15.80 3.30
C SER A 210 -8.18 -16.93 4.21
N LYS A 211 -7.17 -16.66 5.06
CA LYS A 211 -6.59 -17.63 6.00
C LYS A 211 -6.96 -17.40 7.46
N ARG A 212 -7.74 -16.36 7.76
CA ARG A 212 -8.22 -16.02 9.12
C ARG A 212 -9.56 -16.67 9.44
#